data_AF-A0A5J4YVH6-F1
#
_entry.id   AF-A0A5J4YVH6-F1
#
_cell.length_a   1.000
_cell.length_b   1.000
_cell.length_c   1.000
_cell.angle_alpha   90.00
_cell.angle_beta   90.00
_cell.angle_gamma   90.00
#
_symmetry.space_group_name_H-M   'P 1'
#
loop_
_entity.id
_entity.type
_entity.pdbx_description
1 polymer ?
#
loop_
_entity_poly.entity_id
_entity_poly.type
_entity_poly.pdbx_seq_one_letter_code
_entity_poly.pdbx_strand_id
1 'polypeptide(L)'
;MSRFVLPILALAALAAMGLQAQFVPNLPGVVFGATQSSANKSFWAVDTSTTTGSVTLVANMATYETTQDPFPYNCYGYSSSANTGPGAPLNLFAPNALGYDGISRVFFVAWNSDVARAARLCFLNIISAGVPGAPAFFYVQDLPDAVVSGAAFLQEQYIFVYIREGAPSAGILTLIASLLDRVTGKATETVVFNQFRDRTGPNPDAVGPINFFYIAGDQTVDCSAILYGSSVGNMVNGAPKRFFSLQLTPGESDIYDYSLIHQDTPPDSSLTGFATAEQLAFSISGALISQNAGLGIFSVVNTATGANGELGTEGVDYVRFFDPESGALLTFTDLASAQDCGFGDLCIRLEVQSACQPEVMDFRYIPSPSGTIPCAPVERFCVTPPECTDEIECVYYVPTEEMGMM
;
A
#
# COMPACT_ATOMS: atom_id res chain seq x y z
N MET A 1 -58.32 -12.23 -27.09
CA MET A 1 -57.63 -11.23 -26.25
C MET A 1 -56.47 -11.92 -25.55
N SER A 2 -55.29 -11.97 -26.17
CA SER A 2 -54.07 -12.52 -25.57
C SER A 2 -52.89 -12.13 -26.46
N ARG A 3 -52.37 -10.90 -26.29
CA ARG A 3 -51.20 -10.40 -27.02
C ARG A 3 -50.37 -9.33 -26.27
N PHE A 4 -50.45 -9.24 -24.94
CA PHE A 4 -49.71 -8.20 -24.20
C PHE A 4 -48.92 -8.67 -22.97
N VAL A 5 -48.74 -9.98 -22.76
CA VAL A 5 -48.01 -10.49 -21.58
C VAL A 5 -46.56 -10.86 -21.87
N LEU A 6 -46.15 -10.98 -23.15
CA LEU A 6 -44.78 -11.42 -23.50
C LEU A 6 -43.66 -10.35 -23.48
N PRO A 7 -43.86 -9.02 -23.61
CA PRO A 7 -42.72 -8.11 -23.64
C PRO A 7 -42.23 -7.68 -22.25
N ILE A 8 -42.99 -7.95 -21.18
CA ILE A 8 -42.64 -7.51 -19.81
C ILE A 8 -41.68 -8.50 -19.12
N LEU A 9 -41.76 -9.80 -19.44
CA LEU A 9 -40.82 -10.81 -18.91
C LEU A 9 -39.42 -10.73 -19.55
N ALA A 10 -39.31 -10.26 -20.80
CA ALA A 10 -38.01 -10.05 -21.43
C ALA A 10 -37.27 -8.82 -20.88
N LEU A 11 -38.01 -7.75 -20.52
CA LEU A 11 -37.40 -6.56 -19.91
C LEU A 11 -37.00 -6.78 -18.44
N ALA A 12 -37.73 -7.63 -17.70
CA ALA A 12 -37.35 -8.04 -16.35
C ALA A 12 -36.14 -8.97 -16.34
N ALA A 13 -35.94 -9.81 -17.38
CA ALA A 13 -34.72 -10.60 -17.54
C ALA A 13 -33.50 -9.75 -17.95
N LEU A 14 -33.70 -8.64 -18.67
CA LEU A 14 -32.65 -7.66 -18.98
C LEU A 14 -32.37 -6.68 -17.84
N ALA A 15 -33.31 -6.44 -16.92
CA ALA A 15 -33.08 -5.69 -15.69
C ALA A 15 -32.52 -6.56 -14.55
N ALA A 16 -32.70 -7.89 -14.63
CA ALA A 16 -32.03 -8.87 -13.77
C ALA A 16 -30.62 -9.24 -14.27
N MET A 17 -30.19 -8.70 -15.42
CA MET A 17 -28.76 -8.44 -15.70
C MET A 17 -28.30 -7.22 -14.87
N GLY A 18 -28.58 -7.25 -13.57
CA GLY A 18 -27.82 -6.42 -12.63
C GLY A 18 -26.39 -6.90 -12.72
N LEU A 19 -25.50 -6.03 -13.16
CA LEU A 19 -24.06 -5.98 -12.84
C LEU A 19 -23.53 -7.30 -12.25
N GLN A 20 -23.50 -8.36 -13.05
CA GLN A 20 -22.80 -9.57 -12.64
C GLN A 20 -21.35 -9.33 -12.99
N ALA A 21 -20.55 -9.10 -11.94
CA ALA A 21 -19.12 -9.28 -12.02
C ALA A 21 -18.87 -10.63 -12.70
N GLN A 22 -18.19 -10.61 -13.85
CA GLN A 22 -17.78 -11.84 -14.52
C GLN A 22 -16.71 -12.45 -13.63
N PHE A 23 -17.10 -13.49 -12.89
CA PHE A 23 -16.28 -14.08 -11.83
C PHE A 23 -15.86 -15.50 -12.17
N VAL A 24 -14.64 -15.84 -11.76
CA VAL A 24 -14.09 -17.19 -11.70
C VAL A 24 -13.61 -17.45 -10.26
N PRO A 25 -13.70 -18.69 -9.74
CA PRO A 25 -13.43 -18.98 -8.33
C PRO A 25 -11.93 -18.86 -8.00
N ASN A 26 -11.64 -18.26 -6.85
CA ASN A 26 -10.34 -18.26 -6.14
C ASN A 26 -9.25 -17.31 -6.67
N LEU A 27 -9.55 -16.01 -6.81
CA LEU A 27 -8.54 -15.04 -6.39
C LEU A 27 -8.51 -15.08 -4.86
N PRO A 28 -7.37 -15.09 -4.16
CA PRO A 28 -7.42 -15.31 -2.73
C PRO A 28 -7.12 -13.99 -2.02
N GLY A 29 -8.01 -13.54 -1.13
CA GLY A 29 -7.74 -12.56 -0.07
C GLY A 29 -8.11 -11.08 -0.30
N VAL A 30 -8.10 -10.33 0.81
CA VAL A 30 -8.32 -8.88 0.88
C VAL A 30 -7.01 -8.15 0.57
N VAL A 31 -7.09 -7.01 -0.12
CA VAL A 31 -6.05 -5.98 -0.24
C VAL A 31 -6.67 -4.60 0.02
N PHE A 32 -5.87 -3.59 0.34
CA PHE A 32 -6.36 -2.21 0.43
C PHE A 32 -6.00 -1.44 -0.83
N GLY A 33 -6.86 -0.52 -1.26
CA GLY A 33 -6.60 0.31 -2.43
C GLY A 33 -7.15 1.72 -2.29
N ALA A 34 -6.47 2.68 -2.90
CA ALA A 34 -6.95 4.06 -3.03
C ALA A 34 -7.43 4.32 -4.47
N THR A 35 -8.63 4.85 -4.65
CA THR A 35 -9.21 5.01 -6.00
C THR A 35 -8.55 6.12 -6.81
N GLN A 36 -8.43 5.88 -8.12
CA GLN A 36 -8.05 6.85 -9.15
C GLN A 36 -9.24 7.69 -9.65
N SER A 37 -10.23 7.96 -8.79
CA SER A 37 -11.39 8.79 -9.18
C SER A 37 -11.01 10.26 -9.14
N SER A 38 -11.38 11.02 -10.18
CA SER A 38 -11.22 12.48 -10.24
C SER A 38 -12.26 13.25 -9.40
N ALA A 39 -13.24 12.54 -8.82
CA ALA A 39 -14.33 13.16 -8.07
C ALA A 39 -14.12 13.08 -6.56
N ASN A 40 -13.68 11.93 -6.03
CA ASN A 40 -13.44 11.72 -4.59
C ASN A 40 -12.30 10.72 -4.35
N LYS A 41 -11.44 10.98 -3.36
CA LYS A 41 -10.43 10.01 -2.90
C LYS A 41 -11.05 9.08 -1.86
N SER A 42 -11.12 7.81 -2.20
CA SER A 42 -11.73 6.77 -1.38
C SER A 42 -10.75 5.62 -1.17
N PHE A 43 -10.71 5.10 0.05
CA PHE A 43 -9.94 3.94 0.45
C PHE A 43 -10.88 2.76 0.58
N TRP A 44 -10.52 1.64 -0.05
CA TRP A 44 -11.35 0.46 -0.14
C TRP A 44 -10.60 -0.76 0.36
N ALA A 45 -11.33 -1.68 0.98
CA ALA A 45 -10.92 -3.07 1.10
C ALA A 45 -11.46 -3.80 -0.13
N VAL A 46 -10.56 -4.38 -0.91
CA VAL A 46 -10.85 -5.15 -2.11
C VAL A 46 -10.70 -6.62 -1.76
N ASP A 47 -11.80 -7.31 -1.60
CA ASP A 47 -11.82 -8.74 -1.33
C ASP A 47 -11.94 -9.52 -2.64
N THR A 48 -10.86 -10.20 -2.97
CA THR A 48 -10.81 -11.07 -4.15
C THR A 48 -11.18 -12.53 -3.80
N SER A 49 -11.27 -12.88 -2.51
CA SER A 49 -11.43 -14.25 -1.97
C SER A 49 -12.76 -14.95 -2.27
N THR A 50 -13.82 -14.19 -2.52
CA THR A 50 -15.18 -14.75 -2.70
C THR A 50 -15.48 -15.02 -4.16
N THR A 51 -16.39 -15.97 -4.43
CA THR A 51 -16.83 -16.32 -5.80
C THR A 51 -17.48 -15.18 -6.60
N THR A 52 -17.73 -14.03 -5.98
CA THR A 52 -18.24 -12.81 -6.62
C THR A 52 -17.36 -11.59 -6.37
N GLY A 53 -16.31 -11.74 -5.54
CA GLY A 53 -15.50 -10.64 -5.05
C GLY A 53 -16.34 -9.63 -4.28
N SER A 54 -15.69 -8.74 -3.56
CA SER A 54 -16.38 -7.57 -3.03
C SER A 54 -15.44 -6.40 -2.85
N VAL A 55 -16.01 -5.21 -2.85
CA VAL A 55 -15.33 -3.99 -2.45
C VAL A 55 -16.12 -3.35 -1.33
N THR A 56 -15.42 -2.96 -0.27
CA THR A 56 -16.01 -2.27 0.87
C THR A 56 -15.32 -0.93 1.02
N LEU A 57 -16.09 0.15 1.03
CA LEU A 57 -15.56 1.48 1.32
C LEU A 57 -15.11 1.51 2.79
N VAL A 58 -13.82 1.76 3.01
CA VAL A 58 -13.24 1.89 4.36
C VAL A 58 -13.33 3.33 4.81
N ALA A 59 -12.91 4.27 3.96
CA ALA A 59 -12.97 5.69 4.27
C ALA A 59 -13.05 6.53 2.99
N ASN A 60 -13.83 7.61 3.05
CA ASN A 60 -13.87 8.63 2.01
C ASN A 60 -13.26 9.94 2.53
N MET A 61 -12.21 10.40 1.89
CA MET A 61 -11.42 11.52 2.38
C MET A 61 -12.20 12.84 2.38
N ALA A 62 -13.04 13.07 1.36
CA ALA A 62 -13.88 14.26 1.26
C ALA A 62 -14.97 14.29 2.34
N THR A 63 -15.49 13.12 2.74
CA THR A 63 -16.39 13.03 3.91
C THR A 63 -15.65 13.44 5.17
N TYR A 64 -14.49 12.83 5.45
CA TYR A 64 -13.70 13.12 6.64
C TYR A 64 -13.21 14.57 6.72
N GLU A 65 -12.93 15.22 5.59
CA GLU A 65 -12.62 16.65 5.55
C GLU A 65 -13.67 17.53 6.25
N THR A 66 -14.93 17.11 6.15
CA THR A 66 -16.07 17.87 6.71
C THR A 66 -16.50 17.38 8.10
N THR A 67 -16.08 16.19 8.51
CA THR A 67 -16.57 15.53 9.74
C THR A 67 -15.50 15.32 10.80
N GLN A 68 -14.22 15.25 10.42
CA GLN A 68 -13.10 15.15 11.37
C GLN A 68 -12.55 16.55 11.65
N ASP A 69 -12.43 16.89 12.94
CA ASP A 69 -11.91 18.18 13.39
C ASP A 69 -10.82 17.98 14.46
N PRO A 70 -9.56 18.42 14.22
CA PRO A 70 -9.06 18.99 12.97
C PRO A 70 -8.78 17.93 11.90
N PHE A 71 -9.08 18.23 10.64
CA PHE A 71 -8.69 17.41 9.50
C PHE A 71 -7.23 17.70 9.07
N PRO A 72 -6.39 16.68 8.82
CA PRO A 72 -4.99 16.89 8.44
C PRO A 72 -4.85 17.25 6.96
N TYR A 73 -5.01 18.52 6.60
CA TYR A 73 -4.84 19.01 5.21
C TYR A 73 -3.48 18.73 4.58
N ASN A 74 -2.45 18.43 5.38
CA ASN A 74 -1.14 17.98 4.89
C ASN A 74 -1.21 16.63 4.17
N CYS A 75 -2.28 15.85 4.39
CA CYS A 75 -2.51 14.57 3.72
C CYS A 75 -3.12 14.70 2.32
N TYR A 76 -3.25 15.92 1.81
CA TYR A 76 -3.60 16.19 0.42
C TYR A 76 -2.39 16.62 -0.40
N GLY A 77 -2.39 16.30 -1.70
CA GLY A 77 -1.49 16.93 -2.66
C GLY A 77 -1.83 18.40 -2.87
N TYR A 78 -1.02 19.12 -3.66
CA TYR A 78 -1.38 20.41 -4.24
C TYR A 78 -1.48 20.29 -5.76
N SER A 79 -2.52 20.91 -6.34
CA SER A 79 -2.74 20.94 -7.79
C SER A 79 -1.87 22.01 -8.45
N SER A 80 -1.23 21.69 -9.56
CA SER A 80 -0.40 22.61 -10.33
C SER A 80 -1.26 23.61 -11.10
N SER A 81 -1.73 24.66 -10.44
CA SER A 81 -2.28 25.85 -11.10
C SER A 81 -1.88 27.12 -10.35
N ALA A 82 -0.83 27.77 -10.85
CA ALA A 82 -0.37 29.15 -10.63
C ALA A 82 0.01 29.64 -9.20
N ASN A 83 -0.39 28.97 -8.12
CA ASN A 83 -0.02 29.39 -6.76
C ASN A 83 0.91 28.36 -6.12
N THR A 84 2.22 28.49 -6.30
CA THR A 84 3.21 27.69 -5.54
C THR A 84 3.33 28.26 -4.11
N GLY A 85 2.35 27.97 -3.25
CA GLY A 85 2.35 28.44 -1.84
C GLY A 85 1.34 27.72 -0.94
N PRO A 86 1.29 28.01 0.37
CA PRO A 86 0.34 27.39 1.31
C PRO A 86 -1.15 27.54 0.90
N GLY A 87 -1.47 28.50 0.03
CA GLY A 87 -2.80 28.71 -0.55
C GLY A 87 -3.02 28.06 -1.93
N ALA A 88 -2.16 27.14 -2.36
CA ALA A 88 -2.39 26.34 -3.56
C ALA A 88 -3.65 25.46 -3.37
N PRO A 89 -4.46 25.23 -4.41
CA PRO A 89 -5.60 24.32 -4.28
C PRO A 89 -5.07 22.91 -3.94
N LEU A 90 -5.76 22.25 -3.01
CA LEU A 90 -5.41 20.90 -2.60
C LEU A 90 -5.85 19.92 -3.69
N ASN A 91 -4.94 19.05 -4.12
CA ASN A 91 -5.21 17.91 -4.98
C ASN A 91 -5.51 16.70 -4.10
N LEU A 92 -6.80 16.39 -3.95
CA LEU A 92 -7.27 15.17 -3.30
C LEU A 92 -6.78 13.91 -4.01
N PHE A 93 -6.34 14.00 -5.25
CA PHE A 93 -6.09 12.88 -6.15
C PHE A 93 -4.61 12.70 -6.50
N ALA A 94 -3.69 13.21 -5.67
CA ALA A 94 -2.28 12.87 -5.82
C ALA A 94 -2.13 11.34 -5.84
N PRO A 95 -1.29 10.77 -6.73
CA PRO A 95 -0.97 9.34 -6.68
C PRO A 95 -0.45 9.00 -5.28
N ASN A 96 -0.92 7.91 -4.69
CA ASN A 96 -0.58 7.62 -3.30
C ASN A 96 0.13 6.29 -3.23
N ALA A 97 1.38 6.32 -2.79
CA ALA A 97 2.13 5.14 -2.41
C ALA A 97 1.59 4.59 -1.07
N LEU A 98 1.06 3.38 -1.04
CA LEU A 98 0.36 2.76 0.08
C LEU A 98 1.22 1.70 0.78
N GLY A 99 1.01 1.53 2.08
CA GLY A 99 1.57 0.41 2.83
C GLY A 99 0.72 0.11 4.04
N TYR A 100 0.22 -1.11 4.17
CA TYR A 100 -0.56 -1.52 5.34
C TYR A 100 0.33 -2.20 6.36
N ASP A 101 0.20 -1.80 7.63
CA ASP A 101 1.08 -2.24 8.71
C ASP A 101 0.76 -3.63 9.27
N GLY A 102 -0.25 -4.30 8.69
CA GLY A 102 -0.71 -5.62 9.11
C GLY A 102 -1.71 -5.58 10.25
N ILE A 103 -2.00 -4.41 10.82
CA ILE A 103 -2.78 -4.31 12.06
C ILE A 103 -3.92 -3.30 11.88
N SER A 104 -3.63 -2.01 11.82
CA SER A 104 -4.68 -0.97 11.85
C SER A 104 -4.40 0.23 10.96
N ARG A 105 -3.23 0.34 10.36
CA ARG A 105 -2.83 1.56 9.63
C ARG A 105 -2.52 1.26 8.18
N VAL A 106 -3.24 1.93 7.30
CA VAL A 106 -2.84 2.06 5.90
C VAL A 106 -2.09 3.38 5.76
N PHE A 107 -0.76 3.30 5.73
CA PHE A 107 0.09 4.42 5.38
C PHE A 107 -0.11 4.79 3.92
N PHE A 108 -0.09 6.09 3.64
CA PHE A 108 -0.17 6.61 2.29
C PHE A 108 0.65 7.89 2.14
N VAL A 109 1.17 8.12 0.94
CA VAL A 109 1.97 9.31 0.64
C VAL A 109 1.16 10.33 -0.14
N ALA A 110 1.11 11.56 0.36
CA ALA A 110 0.56 12.70 -0.34
C ALA A 110 1.70 13.57 -0.90
N TRP A 111 1.76 13.74 -2.21
CA TRP A 111 2.77 14.58 -2.87
C TRP A 111 2.14 15.55 -3.86
N ASN A 112 2.93 16.50 -4.37
CA ASN A 112 2.42 17.58 -5.20
C ASN A 112 2.77 17.39 -6.66
N SER A 113 1.81 17.70 -7.51
CA SER A 113 2.04 17.68 -8.96
C SER A 113 3.20 18.59 -9.39
N ASP A 114 3.55 19.61 -8.58
CA ASP A 114 4.82 20.31 -8.67
C ASP A 114 5.87 19.71 -7.72
N VAL A 115 7.00 19.26 -8.25
CA VAL A 115 8.10 18.61 -7.49
C VAL A 115 8.85 19.54 -6.52
N ALA A 116 8.28 20.70 -6.20
CA ALA A 116 8.91 21.76 -5.40
C ALA A 116 8.82 21.54 -3.89
N ARG A 117 8.02 20.59 -3.41
CA ARG A 117 7.92 20.26 -1.98
C ARG A 117 8.13 18.78 -1.73
N ALA A 118 8.55 18.48 -0.51
CA ALA A 118 8.57 17.13 0.03
C ALA A 118 7.21 16.44 -0.10
N ALA A 119 7.24 15.14 -0.38
CA ALA A 119 6.09 14.28 -0.18
C ALA A 119 5.79 14.17 1.32
N ARG A 120 4.56 13.84 1.70
CA ARG A 120 4.13 13.76 3.10
C ARG A 120 3.58 12.37 3.39
N LEU A 121 4.06 11.76 4.48
CA LEU A 121 3.54 10.51 4.97
C LEU A 121 2.34 10.77 5.87
N CYS A 122 1.27 10.05 5.60
CA CYS A 122 0.04 10.03 6.39
C CYS A 122 -0.38 8.58 6.64
N PHE A 123 -1.32 8.37 7.55
CA PHE A 123 -2.00 7.09 7.64
C PHE A 123 -3.50 7.27 7.84
N LEU A 124 -4.24 6.27 7.36
CA LEU A 124 -5.63 6.00 7.69
C LEU A 124 -5.64 4.94 8.80
N ASN A 125 -6.22 5.25 9.95
CA ASN A 125 -6.58 4.24 10.94
C ASN A 125 -7.89 3.59 10.50
N ILE A 126 -7.81 2.33 10.06
CA ILE A 126 -8.97 1.60 9.53
C ILE A 126 -9.96 1.19 10.63
N ILE A 127 -9.51 1.14 11.90
CA ILE A 127 -10.36 0.82 13.04
C ILE A 127 -11.21 2.04 13.39
N SER A 128 -10.58 3.21 13.59
CA SER A 128 -11.30 4.48 13.82
C SER A 128 -12.22 4.86 12.65
N ALA A 129 -11.89 4.47 11.41
CA ALA A 129 -12.72 4.75 10.24
C ALA A 129 -14.15 4.18 10.34
N GLY A 130 -14.35 3.10 11.11
CA GLY A 130 -15.66 2.51 11.35
C GLY A 130 -16.49 3.21 12.43
N VAL A 131 -15.90 4.15 13.19
CA VAL A 131 -16.53 4.77 14.36
C VAL A 131 -17.02 6.19 14.01
N PRO A 132 -18.34 6.44 14.07
CA PRO A 132 -18.87 7.77 13.77
C PRO A 132 -18.28 8.87 14.67
N GLY A 133 -17.68 9.88 14.05
CA GLY A 133 -17.10 11.03 14.75
C GLY A 133 -15.67 10.83 15.26
N ALA A 134 -15.09 9.63 15.14
CA ALA A 134 -13.68 9.42 15.44
C ALA A 134 -12.79 9.94 14.29
N PRO A 135 -11.63 10.55 14.58
CA PRO A 135 -10.66 10.89 13.55
C PRO A 135 -10.07 9.61 12.95
N ALA A 136 -9.96 9.57 11.63
CA ALA A 136 -9.45 8.41 10.91
C ALA A 136 -8.15 8.72 10.15
N PHE A 137 -7.94 9.97 9.74
CA PHE A 137 -6.76 10.38 9.00
C PHE A 137 -5.78 11.12 9.90
N PHE A 138 -4.50 10.80 9.76
CA PHE A 138 -3.42 11.39 10.56
C PHE A 138 -2.24 11.76 9.68
N TYR A 139 -1.70 12.96 9.90
CA TYR A 139 -0.42 13.38 9.32
C TYR A 139 0.73 12.90 10.20
N VAL A 140 1.76 12.34 9.57
CA VAL A 140 2.94 11.83 10.26
C VAL A 140 4.09 12.81 10.16
N GLN A 141 4.60 13.01 8.94
CA GLN A 141 5.79 13.82 8.66
C GLN A 141 5.99 14.10 7.17
N ASP A 142 6.90 15.02 6.85
CA ASP A 142 7.46 15.19 5.53
C ASP A 142 8.50 14.07 5.24
N LEU A 143 8.52 13.61 4.00
CA LEU A 143 9.48 12.65 3.46
C LEU A 143 10.60 13.38 2.71
N PRO A 144 11.81 12.78 2.60
CA PRO A 144 12.93 13.43 1.95
C PRO A 144 12.74 13.62 0.44
N ASP A 145 11.93 12.77 -0.20
CA ASP A 145 11.67 12.81 -1.64
C ASP A 145 10.39 13.58 -1.96
N ALA A 146 10.39 14.31 -3.08
CA ALA A 146 9.26 15.14 -3.51
C ALA A 146 8.11 14.34 -4.16
N VAL A 147 8.42 13.15 -4.70
CA VAL A 147 7.48 12.28 -5.40
C VAL A 147 7.75 10.84 -4.99
N VAL A 148 6.68 10.13 -4.62
CA VAL A 148 6.71 8.69 -4.30
C VAL A 148 5.50 8.06 -4.96
N SER A 149 5.74 7.20 -5.96
CA SER A 149 4.71 6.68 -6.85
C SER A 149 4.20 5.27 -6.51
N GLY A 150 4.88 4.57 -5.61
CA GLY A 150 4.44 3.31 -4.99
C GLY A 150 5.20 3.11 -3.68
N ALA A 151 4.72 2.27 -2.78
CA ALA A 151 5.40 1.93 -1.51
C ALA A 151 5.01 0.53 -1.05
N ALA A 152 5.76 0.00 -0.09
CA ALA A 152 5.39 -1.21 0.60
C ALA A 152 5.68 -1.08 2.09
N PHE A 153 5.21 -2.06 2.85
CA PHE A 153 5.42 -2.12 4.28
C PHE A 153 6.01 -3.47 4.69
N LEU A 154 7.18 -3.45 5.34
CA LEU A 154 7.75 -4.63 5.97
C LEU A 154 7.25 -4.70 7.42
N GLN A 155 6.22 -5.51 7.66
CA GLN A 155 5.50 -5.57 8.93
C GLN A 155 6.38 -6.00 10.11
N GLU A 156 7.28 -6.97 9.87
CA GLU A 156 8.18 -7.53 10.88
C GLU A 156 9.01 -6.44 11.57
N GLN A 157 9.65 -5.61 10.75
CA GLN A 157 10.57 -4.56 11.21
C GLN A 157 9.88 -3.20 11.34
N TYR A 158 8.60 -3.09 10.95
CA TYR A 158 7.84 -1.85 10.91
C TYR A 158 8.50 -0.76 10.06
N ILE A 159 8.88 -1.15 8.83
CA ILE A 159 9.58 -0.29 7.89
C ILE A 159 8.66 0.05 6.73
N PHE A 160 8.48 1.35 6.48
CA PHE A 160 7.89 1.86 5.25
C PHE A 160 8.99 1.98 4.19
N VAL A 161 8.85 1.26 3.09
CA VAL A 161 9.87 1.19 2.05
C VAL A 161 9.33 1.72 0.73
N TYR A 162 10.17 2.46 0.01
CA TYR A 162 9.86 2.87 -1.35
C TYR A 162 11.11 3.02 -2.22
N ILE A 163 10.97 2.75 -3.50
CA ILE A 163 12.01 3.04 -4.49
C ILE A 163 11.88 4.49 -4.95
N ARG A 164 13.01 5.21 -4.94
CA ARG A 164 13.09 6.58 -5.45
C ARG A 164 12.86 6.58 -6.95
N GLU A 165 11.90 7.39 -7.38
CA GLU A 165 11.68 7.66 -8.79
C GLU A 165 12.90 8.40 -9.39
N GLY A 166 13.40 7.88 -10.52
CA GLY A 166 14.64 8.35 -11.11
C GLY A 166 14.42 9.18 -12.37
N ALA A 167 15.15 10.30 -12.50
CA ALA A 167 15.30 10.93 -13.81
C ALA A 167 16.04 9.97 -14.77
N PRO A 168 15.78 10.02 -16.10
CA PRO A 168 16.53 9.24 -17.10
C PRO A 168 18.06 9.46 -17.09
N SER A 169 18.57 10.43 -16.32
CA SER A 169 19.99 10.69 -16.10
C SER A 169 20.55 10.13 -14.78
N ALA A 170 19.71 9.75 -13.82
CA ALA A 170 20.13 9.23 -12.51
C ALA A 170 20.41 7.72 -12.54
N GLY A 171 19.55 6.95 -13.22
CA GLY A 171 19.83 5.61 -13.75
C GLY A 171 20.24 4.51 -12.81
N ILE A 172 20.13 4.69 -11.50
CA ILE A 172 20.43 3.64 -10.52
C ILE A 172 19.22 3.36 -9.65
N LEU A 173 19.01 2.08 -9.34
CA LEU A 173 18.03 1.67 -8.34
C LEU A 173 18.42 2.29 -6.99
N THR A 174 17.48 2.97 -6.35
CA THR A 174 17.66 3.51 -5.00
C THR A 174 16.45 3.16 -4.16
N LEU A 175 16.65 2.34 -3.13
CA LEU A 175 15.64 1.97 -2.16
C LEU A 175 15.77 2.88 -0.94
N ILE A 176 14.66 3.44 -0.49
CA ILE A 176 14.53 4.19 0.76
C ILE A 176 13.77 3.31 1.75
N ALA A 177 14.34 3.14 2.95
CA ALA A 177 13.71 2.42 4.04
C ALA A 177 13.58 3.35 5.23
N SER A 178 12.35 3.68 5.62
CA SER A 178 12.05 4.49 6.80
C SER A 178 11.53 3.58 7.91
N LEU A 179 12.36 3.39 8.94
CA LEU A 179 11.95 2.69 10.16
C LEU A 179 10.99 3.58 10.93
N LEU A 180 9.79 3.09 11.21
CA LEU A 180 8.76 3.86 11.90
C LEU A 180 8.64 3.44 13.36
N ASP A 181 8.29 4.39 14.22
CA ASP A 181 7.87 4.10 15.58
C ASP A 181 6.44 3.51 15.56
N ARG A 182 6.25 2.33 16.14
CA ARG A 182 4.96 1.62 16.15
C ARG A 182 3.84 2.41 16.81
N VAL A 183 4.13 3.29 17.78
CA VAL A 183 3.11 4.05 18.48
C VAL A 183 2.65 5.25 17.66
N THR A 184 3.60 6.04 17.16
CA THR A 184 3.34 7.34 16.52
C THR A 184 3.29 7.27 14.99
N GLY A 185 3.81 6.20 14.39
CA GLY A 185 4.00 6.06 12.95
C GLY A 185 5.14 6.93 12.38
N LYS A 186 5.83 7.73 13.21
CA LYS A 186 6.90 8.64 12.77
C LYS A 186 8.18 7.89 12.46
N ALA A 187 8.91 8.33 11.45
CA ALA A 187 10.20 7.77 11.12
C ALA A 187 11.21 8.09 12.23
N THR A 188 11.78 7.05 12.81
CA THR A 188 12.90 7.16 13.77
C THR A 188 14.23 7.20 13.03
N GLU A 189 14.30 6.52 11.88
CA GLU A 189 15.47 6.43 11.03
C GLU A 189 15.06 6.31 9.57
N THR A 190 15.90 6.80 8.66
CA THR A 190 15.73 6.59 7.23
C THR A 190 17.07 6.24 6.61
N VAL A 191 17.11 5.08 5.94
CA VAL A 191 18.31 4.52 5.33
C VAL A 191 18.12 4.49 3.81
N VAL A 192 19.19 4.81 3.09
CA VAL A 192 19.22 4.86 1.64
C VAL A 192 20.15 3.78 1.12
N PHE A 193 19.62 2.89 0.29
CA PHE A 193 20.36 1.79 -0.32
C PHE A 193 20.49 2.00 -1.83
N ASN A 194 21.72 1.96 -2.34
CA ASN A 194 22.02 2.09 -3.76
C ASN A 194 23.06 1.07 -4.26
N GLN A 195 23.43 0.10 -3.42
CA GLN A 195 24.31 -1.02 -3.74
C GLN A 195 23.52 -2.30 -3.54
N PHE A 196 23.54 -3.17 -4.53
CA PHE A 196 22.83 -4.44 -4.50
C PHE A 196 23.73 -5.52 -5.07
N ARG A 197 23.44 -6.77 -4.72
CA ARG A 197 24.02 -7.93 -5.38
C ARG A 197 23.08 -8.39 -6.49
N ASP A 198 23.52 -8.27 -7.75
CA ASP A 198 22.71 -8.67 -8.90
C ASP A 198 22.76 -10.20 -9.08
N ARG A 199 21.73 -10.91 -8.61
CA ARG A 199 21.61 -12.37 -8.76
C ARG A 199 21.26 -12.81 -10.17
N THR A 200 20.87 -11.88 -11.04
CA THR A 200 20.48 -12.15 -12.43
C THR A 200 21.57 -11.86 -13.45
N GLY A 201 22.57 -11.07 -13.05
CA GLY A 201 23.70 -10.70 -13.89
C GLY A 201 24.68 -11.85 -14.15
N PRO A 202 25.63 -11.66 -15.09
CA PRO A 202 26.65 -12.66 -15.43
C PRO A 202 27.64 -12.96 -14.29
N ASN A 203 27.64 -12.14 -13.24
CA ASN A 203 28.44 -12.34 -12.04
C ASN A 203 27.54 -12.19 -10.80
N PRO A 204 26.88 -13.28 -10.36
CA PRO A 204 25.83 -13.24 -9.34
C PRO A 204 26.30 -12.91 -7.91
N ASP A 205 27.60 -12.76 -7.72
CA ASP A 205 28.21 -12.35 -6.44
C ASP A 205 28.76 -10.92 -6.48
N ALA A 206 28.71 -10.24 -7.64
CA ALA A 206 29.13 -8.85 -7.74
C ALA A 206 28.17 -7.93 -7.01
N VAL A 207 28.72 -7.05 -6.16
CA VAL A 207 27.99 -5.98 -5.49
C VAL A 207 28.27 -4.67 -6.22
N GLY A 208 27.21 -3.93 -6.55
CA GLY A 208 27.32 -2.66 -7.25
C GLY A 208 25.99 -1.94 -7.40
N PRO A 209 25.99 -0.75 -8.01
CA PRO A 209 24.75 -0.09 -8.41
C PRO A 209 24.07 -0.88 -9.54
N ILE A 210 22.75 -1.06 -9.42
CA ILE A 210 21.93 -1.63 -10.50
C ILE A 210 21.49 -0.50 -11.40
N ASN A 211 21.88 -0.54 -12.67
CA ASN A 211 21.42 0.45 -13.64
C ASN A 211 19.92 0.25 -13.92
N PHE A 212 19.11 1.07 -13.27
CA PHE A 212 17.66 0.92 -13.22
C PHE A 212 17.02 2.30 -13.23
N PHE A 213 16.09 2.51 -14.17
CA PHE A 213 15.24 3.69 -14.20
C PHE A 213 13.87 3.29 -13.70
N TYR A 214 13.56 3.62 -12.46
CA TYR A 214 12.24 3.39 -11.88
C TYR A 214 11.32 4.53 -12.27
N ILE A 215 10.26 4.19 -13.00
CA ILE A 215 9.19 5.09 -13.42
C ILE A 215 7.89 4.51 -12.88
N ALA A 216 7.19 5.31 -12.08
CA ALA A 216 5.80 5.22 -11.63
C ALA A 216 5.15 3.82 -11.68
N GLY A 217 5.72 2.84 -10.98
CA GLY A 217 5.05 1.57 -10.70
C GLY A 217 4.85 1.37 -9.21
N ASP A 218 4.31 0.22 -8.86
CA ASP A 218 4.04 -0.17 -7.48
C ASP A 218 4.99 -1.27 -7.01
N GLN A 219 5.07 -1.45 -5.70
CA GLN A 219 5.88 -2.44 -5.03
C GLN A 219 5.15 -3.02 -3.83
N THR A 220 5.51 -4.23 -3.46
CA THR A 220 4.87 -4.90 -2.33
C THR A 220 5.83 -5.87 -1.67
N VAL A 221 5.65 -6.13 -0.38
CA VAL A 221 6.54 -6.99 0.42
C VAL A 221 5.75 -8.19 0.91
N ASP A 222 6.36 -9.38 0.78
CA ASP A 222 5.82 -10.61 1.35
C ASP A 222 6.31 -10.85 2.79
N CYS A 223 5.76 -11.86 3.47
CA CYS A 223 6.19 -12.24 4.81
C CYS A 223 7.61 -12.84 4.91
N SER A 224 8.26 -13.12 3.77
CA SER A 224 9.66 -13.54 3.72
C SER A 224 10.62 -12.36 3.54
N ALA A 225 10.11 -11.13 3.68
CA ALA A 225 10.84 -9.88 3.47
C ALA A 225 11.37 -9.74 2.04
N ILE A 226 10.67 -10.27 1.05
CA ILE A 226 10.99 -10.05 -0.37
C ILE A 226 10.09 -8.92 -0.87
N LEU A 227 10.71 -7.82 -1.29
CA LEU A 227 10.02 -6.78 -2.04
C LEU A 227 9.93 -7.20 -3.49
N TYR A 228 8.73 -7.18 -4.06
CA TYR A 228 8.46 -7.29 -5.48
C TYR A 228 8.10 -5.92 -6.02
N GLY A 229 8.78 -5.48 -7.07
CA GLY A 229 8.61 -4.15 -7.64
C GLY A 229 8.29 -4.23 -9.13
N SER A 230 7.43 -3.32 -9.59
CA SER A 230 7.11 -3.11 -10.99
C SER A 230 7.54 -1.72 -11.43
N SER A 231 8.04 -1.59 -12.65
CA SER A 231 8.17 -0.28 -13.30
C SER A 231 7.40 -0.31 -14.62
N VAL A 232 6.55 0.69 -14.80
CA VAL A 232 5.68 0.83 -15.98
C VAL A 232 6.44 1.23 -17.25
N GLY A 233 7.72 1.55 -17.11
CA GLY A 233 8.61 1.95 -18.20
C GLY A 233 8.18 3.24 -18.90
N ASN A 234 9.02 3.69 -19.83
CA ASN A 234 8.69 4.75 -20.77
C ASN A 234 9.48 4.53 -22.05
N MET A 235 8.80 3.98 -23.07
CA MET A 235 9.41 3.69 -24.37
C MET A 235 9.86 4.95 -25.12
N VAL A 236 9.33 6.14 -24.78
CA VAL A 236 9.78 7.43 -25.34
C VAL A 236 11.19 7.79 -24.83
N ASN A 237 11.52 7.38 -23.61
CA ASN A 237 12.82 7.62 -22.98
C ASN A 237 13.73 6.37 -22.96
N GLY A 238 13.32 5.28 -23.61
CA GLY A 238 14.09 4.02 -23.67
C GLY A 238 14.15 3.24 -22.35
N ALA A 239 13.27 3.52 -21.38
CA ALA A 239 13.17 2.76 -20.14
C ALA A 239 12.22 1.57 -20.32
N PRO A 240 12.71 0.31 -20.34
CA PRO A 240 11.84 -0.85 -20.49
C PRO A 240 11.02 -1.06 -19.23
N LYS A 241 9.85 -1.69 -19.37
CA LYS A 241 9.10 -2.20 -18.22
C LYS A 241 9.89 -3.31 -17.55
N ARG A 242 9.80 -3.37 -16.23
CA ARG A 242 10.52 -4.36 -15.42
C ARG A 242 9.65 -4.87 -14.29
N PHE A 243 9.82 -6.15 -13.98
CA PHE A 243 9.37 -6.76 -12.74
C PHE A 243 10.59 -7.41 -12.09
N PHE A 244 10.79 -7.17 -10.81
CA PHE A 244 12.00 -7.58 -10.09
C PHE A 244 11.70 -7.82 -8.62
N SER A 245 12.64 -8.45 -7.92
CA SER A 245 12.60 -8.61 -6.48
C SER A 245 13.87 -8.12 -5.78
N LEU A 246 13.70 -7.73 -4.52
CA LEU A 246 14.75 -7.37 -3.58
C LEU A 246 14.56 -8.16 -2.28
N GLN A 247 15.55 -8.94 -1.86
CA GLN A 247 15.55 -9.55 -0.52
C GLN A 247 15.91 -8.48 0.51
N LEU A 248 14.95 -8.08 1.35
CA LEU A 248 15.11 -7.03 2.38
C LEU A 248 15.67 -7.55 3.71
N THR A 249 15.92 -8.85 3.82
CA THR A 249 16.75 -9.40 4.90
C THR A 249 18.21 -9.30 4.44
N PRO A 250 19.03 -8.44 5.05
CA PRO A 250 20.42 -8.35 4.66
C PRO A 250 21.12 -9.68 4.96
N GLY A 251 21.90 -10.19 4.00
CA GLY A 251 22.81 -11.32 4.24
C GLY A 251 23.98 -10.91 5.16
N GLU A 252 25.04 -11.72 5.22
CA GLU A 252 26.26 -11.49 6.03
C GLU A 252 27.00 -10.15 5.78
N SER A 253 26.53 -9.29 4.87
CA SER A 253 27.22 -8.07 4.42
C SER A 253 26.35 -6.82 4.33
N ASP A 254 25.13 -6.78 4.89
CA ASP A 254 24.20 -5.63 4.76
C ASP A 254 23.88 -5.24 3.30
N ILE A 255 24.04 -6.18 2.36
CA ILE A 255 23.72 -6.01 0.95
C ILE A 255 22.46 -6.79 0.62
N TYR A 256 21.51 -6.13 -0.02
CA TYR A 256 20.29 -6.75 -0.54
C TYR A 256 20.55 -7.42 -1.89
N ASP A 257 19.95 -8.60 -2.06
CA ASP A 257 20.00 -9.34 -3.30
C ASP A 257 18.89 -8.84 -4.24
N TYR A 258 19.28 -8.37 -5.43
CA TYR A 258 18.39 -7.95 -6.50
C TYR A 258 18.27 -9.07 -7.54
N SER A 259 17.05 -9.33 -7.99
CA SER A 259 16.78 -10.25 -9.09
C SER A 259 15.80 -9.63 -10.09
N LEU A 260 16.23 -9.45 -11.35
CA LEU A 260 15.33 -9.14 -12.45
C LEU A 260 14.50 -10.37 -12.84
N ILE A 261 13.17 -10.29 -12.71
CA ILE A 261 12.25 -11.38 -13.05
C ILE A 261 11.78 -11.26 -14.50
N HIS A 262 11.42 -10.04 -14.94
CA HIS A 262 10.95 -9.77 -16.31
C HIS A 262 11.43 -8.42 -16.82
N GLN A 263 11.70 -8.32 -18.13
CA GLN A 263 11.96 -7.08 -18.85
C GLN A 263 11.43 -7.17 -20.30
N ASP A 264 10.73 -6.13 -20.78
CA ASP A 264 10.10 -6.12 -22.11
C ASP A 264 11.06 -6.14 -23.32
N THR A 265 12.38 -6.04 -23.13
CA THR A 265 13.32 -5.97 -24.27
C THR A 265 14.75 -6.42 -23.92
N PRO A 266 15.46 -7.13 -24.83
CA PRO A 266 15.00 -7.58 -26.14
C PRO A 266 14.04 -8.78 -26.00
N PRO A 267 13.09 -8.94 -26.94
CA PRO A 267 12.05 -9.96 -26.83
C PRO A 267 12.68 -11.34 -26.89
N ASP A 268 12.56 -12.11 -25.82
CA ASP A 268 12.64 -13.56 -25.95
C ASP A 268 11.22 -14.07 -26.20
N SER A 269 11.05 -14.75 -27.33
CA SER A 269 9.81 -15.45 -27.73
C SER A 269 9.32 -16.49 -26.73
N SER A 270 10.09 -16.79 -25.68
CA SER A 270 9.77 -17.76 -24.63
C SER A 270 9.17 -17.16 -23.35
N LEU A 271 9.08 -15.82 -23.22
CA LEU A 271 8.60 -15.17 -21.99
C LEU A 271 7.14 -14.70 -22.12
N THR A 272 6.27 -15.33 -21.33
CA THR A 272 4.87 -14.96 -21.12
C THR A 272 4.84 -13.70 -20.26
N GLY A 273 4.72 -12.54 -20.89
CA GLY A 273 5.07 -11.25 -20.28
C GLY A 273 4.32 -10.83 -19.01
N PHE A 274 4.92 -9.85 -18.33
CA PHE A 274 4.31 -9.07 -17.25
C PHE A 274 3.49 -7.94 -17.89
N ALA A 275 2.18 -8.14 -18.06
CA ALA A 275 1.34 -7.07 -18.57
C ALA A 275 1.11 -6.03 -17.49
N THR A 276 1.42 -4.77 -17.83
CA THR A 276 0.74 -3.53 -17.38
C THR A 276 0.33 -3.42 -15.91
N ALA A 277 0.93 -4.19 -15.02
CA ALA A 277 0.68 -4.12 -13.59
C ALA A 277 1.32 -2.83 -13.10
N GLU A 278 0.48 -1.81 -12.99
CA GLU A 278 0.85 -0.53 -12.42
C GLU A 278 0.76 -0.62 -10.89
N GLN A 279 -0.11 -1.49 -10.36
CA GLN A 279 -0.30 -1.75 -8.94
C GLN A 279 -0.02 -3.22 -8.56
N LEU A 280 0.51 -3.45 -7.36
CA LEU A 280 0.90 -4.74 -6.80
C LEU A 280 0.56 -4.84 -5.32
N ALA A 281 -0.07 -5.94 -4.90
CA ALA A 281 -0.26 -6.23 -3.47
C ALA A 281 -0.33 -7.72 -3.21
N PHE A 282 0.27 -8.18 -2.11
CA PHE A 282 -0.06 -9.49 -1.57
C PHE A 282 -1.39 -9.45 -0.85
N SER A 283 -2.22 -10.43 -1.14
CA SER A 283 -3.46 -10.63 -0.42
C SER A 283 -3.24 -11.30 0.93
N ILE A 284 -4.29 -11.34 1.76
CA ILE A 284 -4.24 -12.02 3.07
C ILE A 284 -3.77 -13.49 3.01
N SER A 285 -4.01 -14.17 1.89
CA SER A 285 -3.59 -15.57 1.68
C SER A 285 -2.17 -15.69 1.13
N GLY A 286 -1.49 -14.59 0.85
CA GLY A 286 -0.14 -14.55 0.28
C GLY A 286 -0.04 -14.72 -1.23
N ALA A 287 -1.13 -14.48 -1.99
CA ALA A 287 -1.02 -14.43 -3.45
C ALA A 287 -0.66 -13.01 -3.89
N LEU A 288 0.27 -12.87 -4.84
CA LEU A 288 0.58 -11.58 -5.45
C LEU A 288 -0.51 -11.24 -6.46
N ILE A 289 -1.19 -10.12 -6.24
CA ILE A 289 -2.23 -9.59 -7.10
C ILE A 289 -1.67 -8.34 -7.80
N SER A 290 -1.94 -8.22 -9.10
CA SER A 290 -1.73 -6.98 -9.85
C SER A 290 -3.03 -6.34 -10.28
N GLN A 291 -3.01 -5.02 -10.46
CA GLN A 291 -4.05 -4.30 -11.18
C GLN A 291 -3.50 -3.55 -12.38
N ASN A 292 -4.24 -3.58 -13.47
CA ASN A 292 -4.14 -2.62 -14.56
C ASN A 292 -5.02 -1.40 -14.24
N ALA A 293 -4.43 -0.27 -13.85
CA ALA A 293 -5.19 0.92 -13.46
C ALA A 293 -6.06 1.45 -14.59
N GLY A 294 -5.60 1.39 -15.85
CA GLY A 294 -6.35 1.86 -17.00
C GLY A 294 -7.61 1.03 -17.32
N LEU A 295 -7.61 -0.26 -16.98
CA LEU A 295 -8.68 -1.19 -17.34
C LEU A 295 -9.45 -1.77 -16.13
N GLY A 296 -9.02 -1.47 -14.91
CA GLY A 296 -9.63 -1.99 -13.68
C GLY A 296 -9.49 -3.50 -13.51
N ILE A 297 -8.55 -4.13 -14.21
CA ILE A 297 -8.39 -5.58 -14.30
C ILE A 297 -7.47 -6.05 -13.18
N PHE A 298 -7.96 -6.93 -12.31
CA PHE A 298 -7.18 -7.59 -11.27
C PHE A 298 -6.79 -9.01 -11.71
N SER A 299 -5.53 -9.37 -11.54
CA SER A 299 -4.99 -10.69 -11.91
C SER A 299 -4.00 -11.20 -10.87
N VAL A 300 -3.82 -12.52 -10.78
CA VAL A 300 -2.70 -13.10 -10.01
C VAL A 300 -1.42 -13.01 -10.83
N VAL A 301 -0.32 -12.69 -10.15
CA VAL A 301 1.03 -12.67 -10.72
C VAL A 301 1.79 -13.91 -10.28
N ASN A 302 2.40 -14.58 -11.25
CA ASN A 302 3.40 -15.61 -10.99
C ASN A 302 4.72 -14.94 -10.61
N THR A 303 5.11 -15.01 -9.34
CA THR A 303 6.33 -14.35 -8.83
C THR A 303 7.63 -14.90 -9.42
N ALA A 304 7.62 -16.10 -10.00
CA ALA A 304 8.80 -16.70 -10.61
C ALA A 304 9.03 -16.22 -12.06
N THR A 305 7.96 -15.92 -12.79
CA THR A 305 8.03 -15.58 -14.23
C THR A 305 7.60 -14.14 -14.52
N GLY A 306 6.89 -13.49 -13.62
CA GLY A 306 6.19 -12.24 -13.85
C GLY A 306 4.93 -12.40 -14.71
N ALA A 307 4.54 -13.61 -15.11
CA ALA A 307 3.33 -13.79 -15.91
C ALA A 307 2.08 -13.41 -15.10
N ASN A 308 1.12 -12.75 -15.73
CA ASN A 308 -0.21 -12.51 -15.18
C ASN A 308 -1.31 -12.73 -16.22
N GLY A 309 -2.55 -12.77 -15.75
CA GLY A 309 -3.73 -13.07 -16.58
C GLY A 309 -4.02 -12.07 -17.72
N GLU A 310 -3.37 -10.90 -17.73
CA GLU A 310 -3.59 -9.86 -18.73
C GLU A 310 -3.07 -10.21 -20.14
N LEU A 311 -2.02 -11.04 -20.26
CA LEU A 311 -1.48 -11.45 -21.57
C LEU A 311 -2.07 -12.74 -22.13
N GLY A 312 -2.99 -13.38 -21.40
CA GLY A 312 -3.68 -14.59 -21.85
C GLY A 312 -2.78 -15.82 -22.04
N THR A 313 -1.53 -15.77 -21.60
CA THR A 313 -0.54 -16.86 -21.76
C THR A 313 -0.52 -17.87 -20.62
N GLU A 314 -0.98 -17.48 -19.42
CA GLU A 314 -1.21 -18.39 -18.28
C GLU A 314 -2.55 -18.00 -17.63
N GLY A 315 -3.59 -18.84 -17.73
CA GLY A 315 -4.82 -18.72 -16.92
C GLY A 315 -5.69 -17.47 -17.12
N VAL A 316 -6.79 -17.64 -17.85
CA VAL A 316 -7.70 -16.62 -18.41
C VAL A 316 -8.64 -15.97 -17.37
N ASP A 317 -8.17 -15.58 -16.19
CA ASP A 317 -9.08 -15.17 -15.10
C ASP A 317 -8.68 -13.82 -14.50
N TYR A 318 -9.48 -12.80 -14.81
CA TYR A 318 -9.38 -11.47 -14.20
C TYR A 318 -10.70 -11.03 -13.61
N VAL A 319 -10.64 -10.17 -12.59
CA VAL A 319 -11.81 -9.58 -11.95
C VAL A 319 -11.81 -8.07 -12.14
N ARG A 320 -13.00 -7.50 -12.27
CA ARG A 320 -13.23 -6.06 -12.21
C ARG A 320 -14.18 -5.74 -11.08
N PHE A 321 -13.91 -4.65 -10.37
CA PHE A 321 -14.77 -4.18 -9.30
C PHE A 321 -15.48 -2.91 -9.73
N PHE A 322 -16.75 -2.81 -9.35
CA PHE A 322 -17.58 -1.66 -9.64
C PHE A 322 -18.05 -1.07 -8.32
N ASP A 323 -18.12 0.26 -8.28
CA ASP A 323 -18.72 0.99 -7.17
C ASP A 323 -20.19 0.55 -7.03
N PRO A 324 -20.61 0.04 -5.86
CA PRO A 324 -21.96 -0.48 -5.67
C PRO A 324 -23.05 0.61 -5.77
N GLU A 325 -22.70 1.88 -5.53
CA GLU A 325 -23.65 3.00 -5.57
C GLU A 325 -23.77 3.58 -6.99
N SER A 326 -22.62 3.84 -7.63
CA SER A 326 -22.58 4.52 -8.93
C SER A 326 -22.56 3.57 -10.13
N GLY A 327 -22.19 2.30 -9.91
CA GLY A 327 -21.95 1.32 -10.98
C GLY A 327 -20.69 1.61 -11.81
N ALA A 328 -19.90 2.63 -11.44
CA ALA A 328 -18.67 2.98 -12.14
C ALA A 328 -17.58 1.93 -11.89
N LEU A 329 -16.75 1.67 -12.90
CA LEU A 329 -15.57 0.82 -12.74
C LEU A 329 -14.60 1.45 -11.74
N LEU A 330 -14.21 0.70 -10.72
CA LEU A 330 -13.19 1.12 -9.77
C LEU A 330 -11.80 0.84 -10.34
N THR A 331 -11.00 1.89 -10.40
CA THR A 331 -9.58 1.82 -10.68
C THR A 331 -8.81 2.39 -9.51
N PHE A 332 -7.62 1.87 -9.23
CA PHE A 332 -6.83 2.23 -8.07
C PHE A 332 -5.55 2.92 -8.51
N THR A 333 -5.12 3.94 -7.76
CA THR A 333 -3.81 4.54 -8.00
C THR A 333 -2.69 3.64 -7.51
N ASP A 334 -2.98 2.83 -6.49
CA ASP A 334 -2.01 2.00 -5.78
C ASP A 334 -2.74 0.98 -4.89
N LEU A 335 -2.04 -0.10 -4.53
CA LEU A 335 -2.55 -1.14 -3.64
C LEU A 335 -1.60 -1.37 -2.45
N ALA A 336 -2.16 -1.74 -1.30
CA ALA A 336 -1.38 -2.15 -0.14
C ALA A 336 -1.60 -3.64 0.17
N SER A 337 -0.48 -4.33 0.40
CA SER A 337 -0.48 -5.72 0.86
C SER A 337 -1.25 -5.86 2.17
N ALA A 338 -2.19 -6.80 2.22
CA ALA A 338 -2.84 -7.21 3.47
C ALA A 338 -2.47 -8.63 3.88
N GLN A 339 -1.32 -9.13 3.41
CA GLN A 339 -0.78 -10.40 3.87
C GLN A 339 -0.53 -10.33 5.38
N ASP A 340 -1.11 -11.27 6.12
CA ASP A 340 -0.89 -11.38 7.56
C ASP A 340 0.39 -12.20 7.81
N CYS A 341 1.40 -11.55 8.36
CA CYS A 341 2.67 -12.17 8.70
C CYS A 341 2.77 -12.58 10.17
N GLY A 342 1.70 -12.44 10.96
CA GLY A 342 1.62 -12.88 12.35
C GLY A 342 2.38 -12.01 13.36
N PHE A 343 2.78 -10.80 12.97
CA PHE A 343 3.60 -9.91 13.82
C PHE A 343 2.80 -9.01 14.78
N GLY A 344 1.46 -9.02 14.68
CA GLY A 344 0.57 -8.24 15.55
C GLY A 344 0.18 -8.92 16.86
N ASP A 345 0.42 -10.23 16.99
CA ASP A 345 -0.14 -11.04 18.08
C ASP A 345 0.84 -11.27 19.24
N LEU A 346 2.13 -10.93 19.06
CA LEU A 346 3.19 -11.19 20.04
C LEU A 346 4.00 -9.93 20.34
N CYS A 347 4.15 -9.64 21.63
CA CYS A 347 4.90 -8.51 22.15
C CYS A 347 6.11 -8.94 22.98
N ILE A 348 7.08 -8.02 23.08
CA ILE A 348 8.04 -7.98 24.18
C ILE A 348 7.56 -6.97 25.22
N ARG A 349 7.89 -7.23 26.50
CA ARG A 349 7.69 -6.27 27.58
C ARG A 349 8.98 -5.46 27.76
N LEU A 350 8.88 -4.15 27.58
CA LEU A 350 9.95 -3.22 27.85
C LEU A 350 9.61 -2.37 29.07
N GLU A 351 10.57 -2.24 29.96
CA GLU A 351 10.50 -1.28 31.05
C GLU A 351 11.04 0.06 30.54
N VAL A 352 10.18 1.08 30.51
CA VAL A 352 10.51 2.40 30.01
C VAL A 352 10.23 3.44 31.08
N GLN A 353 11.07 4.45 31.15
CA GLN A 353 10.81 5.59 32.02
C GLN A 353 9.65 6.40 31.45
N SER A 354 8.66 6.72 32.29
CA SER A 354 7.50 7.49 31.86
C SER A 354 7.94 8.88 31.45
N ALA A 355 7.67 9.25 30.20
CA ALA A 355 8.01 10.58 29.68
C ALA A 355 7.21 11.70 30.37
N CYS A 356 6.11 11.35 31.03
CA CYS A 356 5.25 12.26 31.78
C CYS A 356 5.55 12.31 33.28
N GLN A 357 6.08 11.21 33.81
CA GLN A 357 6.47 11.10 35.21
C GLN A 357 7.87 10.47 35.24
N PRO A 358 8.94 11.27 35.09
CA PRO A 358 10.29 10.74 34.96
C PRO A 358 10.73 9.83 36.12
N GLU A 359 10.06 9.89 37.28
CA GLU A 359 10.38 9.03 38.43
C GLU A 359 9.63 7.70 38.43
N VAL A 360 8.74 7.47 37.46
CA VAL A 360 7.94 6.26 37.30
C VAL A 360 8.49 5.45 36.13
N MET A 361 8.70 4.15 36.37
CA MET A 361 8.96 3.17 35.32
C MET A 361 7.63 2.52 34.94
N ASP A 362 7.28 2.61 33.66
CA ASP A 362 6.11 1.97 33.07
C ASP A 362 6.52 0.77 32.24
N PHE A 363 5.66 -0.25 32.18
CA PHE A 363 5.83 -1.34 31.23
C PHE A 363 5.08 -1.01 29.95
N ARG A 364 5.79 -1.06 28.82
CA ARG A 364 5.19 -1.00 27.48
C ARG A 364 5.33 -2.34 26.80
N TYR A 365 4.25 -2.79 26.19
CA TYR A 365 4.26 -3.94 25.30
C TYR A 365 4.42 -3.43 23.88
N ILE A 366 5.44 -3.92 23.19
CA ILE A 366 5.73 -3.54 21.81
C ILE A 366 5.66 -4.81 20.96
N PRO A 367 4.87 -4.81 19.87
CA PRO A 367 4.85 -5.92 18.93
C PRO A 367 6.25 -6.18 18.43
N SER A 368 6.66 -7.43 18.49
CA SER A 368 8.01 -7.82 18.12
C SER A 368 8.00 -9.20 17.50
N PRO A 369 8.79 -9.43 16.44
CA PRO A 369 9.03 -10.76 15.88
C PRO A 369 9.65 -11.73 16.89
N SER A 370 10.42 -11.21 17.85
CA SER A 370 10.99 -11.95 18.98
C SER A 370 10.07 -11.95 20.21
N GLY A 371 8.84 -11.45 20.07
CA GLY A 371 7.83 -11.39 21.12
C GLY A 371 7.47 -12.78 21.62
N THR A 372 7.17 -12.86 22.92
CA THR A 372 6.72 -14.10 23.57
C THR A 372 5.41 -13.92 24.33
N ILE A 373 4.93 -12.67 24.43
CA ILE A 373 3.74 -12.31 25.20
C ILE A 373 2.61 -12.07 24.20
N PRO A 374 1.56 -12.91 24.19
CA PRO A 374 0.38 -12.67 23.37
C PRO A 374 -0.23 -11.32 23.71
N CYS A 375 -0.30 -10.40 22.75
CA CYS A 375 -0.80 -9.06 22.96
C CYS A 375 -1.76 -8.64 21.84
N ALA A 376 -2.58 -7.63 22.11
CA ALA A 376 -3.46 -7.05 21.11
C ALA A 376 -3.38 -5.52 21.17
N PRO A 377 -3.59 -4.84 20.03
CA PRO A 377 -3.68 -3.39 20.00
C PRO A 377 -4.94 -2.93 20.74
N VAL A 378 -4.78 -1.88 21.55
CA VAL A 378 -5.86 -1.16 22.21
C VAL A 378 -5.79 0.29 21.78
N GLU A 379 -6.91 0.79 21.26
CA GLU A 379 -7.06 2.19 20.85
C GLU A 379 -7.63 3.01 22.00
N ARG A 380 -6.86 3.98 22.47
CA ARG A 380 -7.26 4.90 23.54
C ARG A 380 -6.50 6.21 23.39
N PHE A 381 -6.77 7.12 24.30
CA PHE A 381 -6.01 8.35 24.44
C PHE A 381 -4.68 8.10 25.17
N CYS A 382 -3.57 8.46 24.53
CA CYS A 382 -2.26 8.58 25.15
C CYS A 382 -2.01 10.03 25.52
N VAL A 383 -1.38 10.25 26.67
CA VAL A 383 -0.82 11.56 27.03
C VAL A 383 0.43 11.85 26.21
N THR A 384 0.51 13.07 25.69
CA THR A 384 1.59 13.51 24.81
C THR A 384 2.72 14.18 25.61
N PRO A 385 3.95 13.64 25.61
CA PRO A 385 5.09 14.29 26.26
C PRO A 385 5.55 15.55 25.53
N PRO A 386 6.23 16.49 26.21
CA PRO A 386 6.66 16.46 27.61
C PRO A 386 5.63 17.04 28.60
N GLU A 387 4.62 17.75 28.09
CA GLU A 387 3.67 18.50 28.92
C GLU A 387 2.63 17.57 29.56
N CYS A 388 2.28 16.46 28.88
CA CYS A 388 1.44 15.39 29.39
C CYS A 388 0.07 15.81 29.91
N THR A 389 -0.41 16.94 29.40
CA THR A 389 -1.76 17.48 29.62
C THR A 389 -2.69 17.13 28.46
N ASP A 390 -2.13 16.94 27.27
CA ASP A 390 -2.90 16.73 26.05
C ASP A 390 -2.99 15.23 25.74
N GLU A 391 -4.21 14.79 25.48
CA GLU A 391 -4.55 13.43 25.11
C GLU A 391 -4.69 13.34 23.58
N ILE A 392 -3.91 12.45 22.96
CA ILE A 392 -4.02 12.11 21.54
C ILE A 392 -4.46 10.67 21.38
N GLU A 393 -5.27 10.38 20.36
CA GLU A 393 -5.55 8.99 20.01
C GLU A 393 -4.25 8.27 19.63
N CYS A 394 -4.07 7.11 20.23
CA CYS A 394 -2.90 6.27 20.02
C CYS A 394 -3.31 4.80 20.05
N VAL A 395 -2.42 3.97 19.52
CA VAL A 395 -2.51 2.52 19.66
C VAL A 395 -1.38 2.08 20.57
N TYR A 396 -1.71 1.43 21.68
CA TYR A 396 -0.73 0.72 22.51
C TYR A 396 -1.15 -0.73 22.67
N TYR A 397 -0.20 -1.60 23.00
CA TYR A 397 -0.47 -3.03 23.10
C TYR A 397 -0.59 -3.43 24.56
N VAL A 398 -1.51 -4.36 24.83
CA VAL A 398 -1.68 -5.00 26.15
C VAL A 398 -1.66 -6.51 25.99
N PRO A 399 -1.26 -7.27 27.01
CA PRO A 399 -1.40 -8.72 27.02
C PRO A 399 -2.86 -9.11 26.83
N THR A 400 -3.11 -10.10 25.97
CA THR A 400 -4.47 -10.60 25.71
C THR A 400 -5.14 -11.18 26.96
N GLU A 401 -4.36 -11.69 27.92
CA GLU A 401 -4.86 -12.14 29.22
C GLU A 401 -5.44 -11.00 30.09
N GLU A 402 -4.91 -9.78 29.95
CA GLU A 402 -5.38 -8.61 30.70
C GLU A 402 -6.67 -8.02 30.10
N MET A 403 -6.97 -8.30 28.82
CA MET A 403 -8.21 -7.88 28.17
C MET A 403 -9.44 -8.63 28.68
N GLY A 404 -9.29 -9.83 29.24
CA GLY A 404 -10.39 -10.58 29.85
C GLY A 404 -10.84 -10.03 31.21
N MET A 405 -10.15 -9.01 31.74
CA MET A 405 -10.40 -8.40 33.06
C MET A 405 -10.81 -6.91 32.97
N MET A 406 -10.83 -6.32 31.78
CA MET A 406 -11.37 -4.98 31.51
C MET A 406 -12.77 -5.09 30.91
#